data_AF-W1XUU4-F1
#
_entry.id   AF-W1XUU4-F1
#
_cell.length_a   1.000
_cell.length_b   1.000
_cell.length_c   1.000
_cell.angle_alpha   90.00
_cell.angle_beta   90.00
_cell.angle_gamma   90.00
#
_symmetry.space_group_name_H-M   'P 1'
#
loop_
_entity.id
_entity.type
_entity.pdbx_description
1 polymer ?
#
loop_
_entity_poly.entity_id
_entity_poly.type
_entity_poly.pdbx_seq_one_letter_code
_entity_poly.pdbx_strand_id
1 'polypeptide(L)'
;ITALIELNERQIIELDFNKMIDGIESVNWTGRIEQVKEQPLMVIDGAHNNESIDALVDTIRHYYGRDKIDILFSAIKGKPIHSMINKLNDIASKFYIA
;
A
#
# COMPACT_ATOMS: atom_id res chain seq x y z
N ILE A 1 -12.49 -7.95 5.61
CA ILE A 1 -13.02 -9.23 5.07
C ILE A 1 -13.04 -10.29 6.16
N THR A 2 -11.90 -10.75 6.69
CA THR A 2 -11.83 -11.81 7.72
C THR A 2 -12.75 -11.57 8.92
N ALA A 3 -12.77 -10.35 9.47
CA ALA A 3 -13.66 -10.02 10.59
C ALA A 3 -15.15 -10.18 10.25
N LEU A 4 -15.56 -9.82 9.02
CA LEU A 4 -16.97 -9.98 8.59
C LEU A 4 -17.34 -11.45 8.44
N ILE A 5 -16.43 -12.27 7.91
CA ILE A 5 -16.61 -13.72 7.79
C ILE A 5 -16.75 -14.34 9.19
N GLU A 6 -15.85 -14.02 10.11
CA GLU A 6 -15.88 -14.53 11.49
C GLU A 6 -17.20 -14.17 12.20
N LEU A 7 -17.68 -12.92 12.06
CA LEU A 7 -18.93 -12.48 12.67
C LEU A 7 -20.15 -13.21 12.06
N ASN A 8 -20.11 -13.50 10.77
CA ASN A 8 -21.15 -14.28 10.10
C ASN A 8 -21.13 -15.74 10.53
N GLU A 9 -19.96 -16.36 10.65
CA GLU A 9 -19.79 -17.73 11.15
C GLU A 9 -20.28 -17.88 12.60
N ARG A 10 -20.07 -16.85 13.42
CA ARG A 10 -20.61 -16.77 14.79
C ARG A 10 -22.08 -16.38 14.86
N GLN A 11 -22.77 -16.20 13.73
CA GLN A 11 -24.17 -15.79 13.65
C GLN A 11 -24.47 -14.46 14.36
N ILE A 12 -23.46 -13.58 14.48
CA ILE A 12 -23.61 -12.24 15.06
C ILE A 12 -24.17 -11.26 14.02
N ILE A 13 -23.82 -11.46 12.76
CA ILE A 13 -24.35 -10.74 11.61
C ILE A 13 -24.77 -11.74 10.53
N GLU A 14 -25.62 -11.29 9.61
CA GLU A 14 -25.87 -11.98 8.35
C GLU A 14 -25.07 -11.27 7.24
N LEU A 15 -24.21 -12.01 6.54
CA LEU A 15 -23.36 -11.47 5.47
C LEU A 15 -23.91 -11.86 4.10
N ASP A 16 -24.29 -10.85 3.32
CA ASP A 16 -24.57 -11.00 1.90
C ASP A 16 -23.25 -11.01 1.11
N PHE A 17 -22.87 -12.18 0.60
CA PHE A 17 -21.62 -12.36 -0.13
C PHE A 17 -21.56 -11.55 -1.43
N ASN A 18 -22.69 -11.32 -2.11
CA ASN A 18 -22.69 -10.51 -3.33
C ASN A 18 -22.36 -9.05 -3.00
N LYS A 19 -22.99 -8.49 -1.96
CA LYS A 19 -22.65 -7.13 -1.48
C LYS A 19 -21.22 -7.02 -0.99
N MET A 20 -20.68 -8.06 -0.37
CA MET A 20 -19.28 -8.07 0.05
C MET A 20 -18.35 -7.99 -1.18
N ILE A 21 -18.62 -8.78 -2.22
CA ILE A 21 -17.85 -8.76 -3.48
C ILE A 21 -17.95 -7.38 -4.13
N ASP A 22 -19.17 -6.86 -4.31
CA ASP A 22 -19.39 -5.53 -4.90
C ASP A 22 -18.64 -4.44 -4.12
N GLY A 23 -18.65 -4.52 -2.79
CA GLY A 23 -17.94 -3.57 -1.91
C GLY A 23 -16.42 -3.66 -2.04
N ILE A 24 -15.87 -4.85 -2.26
CA ILE A 24 -14.43 -5.04 -2.49
C ILE A 24 -14.04 -4.54 -3.88
N GLU A 25 -14.84 -4.81 -4.90
CA GLU A 25 -14.53 -4.40 -6.29
C GLU A 25 -14.62 -2.89 -6.48
N SER A 26 -15.53 -2.22 -5.77
CA SER A 26 -15.76 -0.78 -5.89
C SER A 26 -14.87 0.07 -4.97
N VAL A 27 -14.10 -0.54 -4.06
CA VAL A 27 -13.30 0.22 -3.10
C VAL A 27 -12.16 0.95 -3.81
N ASN A 28 -12.07 2.24 -3.56
CA ASN A 28 -10.88 3.03 -3.86
C ASN A 28 -10.31 3.52 -2.54
N TRP A 29 -9.02 3.27 -2.30
CA TRP A 29 -8.35 3.66 -1.07
C TRP A 29 -7.31 4.74 -1.34
N THR A 30 -7.71 6.00 -1.11
CA THR A 30 -6.82 7.16 -1.23
C THR A 30 -5.56 6.98 -0.38
N GLY A 31 -4.40 7.16 -1.00
CA GLY A 31 -3.08 7.04 -0.38
C GLY A 31 -2.64 5.61 -0.05
N ARG A 32 -3.22 4.57 -0.69
CA ARG A 32 -2.75 3.17 -0.59
C ARG A 32 -2.55 2.59 -1.98
N ILE A 33 -1.30 2.57 -2.45
CA ILE A 33 -0.93 2.20 -3.83
C ILE A 33 -1.81 2.93 -4.86
N GLU A 34 -2.13 4.21 -4.58
CA GLU A 34 -3.04 4.99 -5.40
C GLU A 34 -2.32 5.50 -6.65
N GLN A 35 -2.69 4.99 -7.81
CA GLN A 35 -2.19 5.50 -9.08
C GLN A 35 -2.86 6.83 -9.42
N VAL A 36 -2.10 7.92 -9.37
CA VAL A 36 -2.58 9.28 -9.67
C VAL A 36 -2.24 9.75 -11.09
N LYS A 37 -1.37 9.04 -11.78
CA LYS A 37 -1.01 9.31 -13.18
C LYS A 37 -0.55 8.03 -13.88
N GLU A 38 -0.95 7.85 -15.14
CA GLU A 38 -0.54 6.69 -15.94
C GLU A 38 0.80 6.91 -16.68
N GLN A 39 1.03 8.11 -17.23
CA GLN A 39 2.25 8.42 -17.99
C GLN A 39 2.80 9.84 -17.71
N PRO A 40 3.96 9.97 -17.03
CA PRO A 40 4.68 8.89 -16.35
C PRO A 40 3.82 8.29 -15.24
N LEU A 41 4.01 6.99 -14.97
CA LEU A 41 3.34 6.29 -13.88
C LEU A 41 3.69 6.97 -12.56
N MET A 42 2.68 7.41 -11.81
CA MET A 42 2.84 8.02 -10.49
C MET A 42 1.89 7.34 -9.52
N VAL A 43 2.44 6.83 -8.43
CA VAL A 43 1.73 6.12 -7.38
C VAL A 43 2.01 6.80 -6.05
N ILE A 44 0.97 6.97 -5.24
CA ILE A 44 1.05 7.51 -3.88
C ILE A 44 0.75 6.39 -2.90
N ASP A 45 1.61 6.24 -1.89
CA ASP A 45 1.38 5.33 -0.79
C ASP A 45 1.77 5.96 0.55
N GLY A 46 0.97 5.71 1.58
CA GLY A 46 1.18 6.22 2.93
C GLY A 46 1.91 5.26 3.87
N ALA A 47 2.71 4.33 3.34
CA ALA A 47 3.60 3.47 4.11
C ALA A 47 4.53 4.30 5.01
N HIS A 48 4.49 4.01 6.31
CA HIS A 48 5.16 4.83 7.32
C HIS A 48 5.72 4.01 8.50
N ASN A 49 5.77 2.69 8.36
CA ASN A 49 6.43 1.76 9.27
C ASN A 49 7.19 0.71 8.44
N ASN A 50 7.96 -0.16 9.09
CA ASN A 50 8.78 -1.14 8.37
C ASN A 50 7.94 -2.13 7.57
N GLU A 51 6.84 -2.60 8.14
CA GLU A 51 5.98 -3.64 7.57
C GLU A 51 5.26 -3.14 6.31
N SER A 52 4.74 -1.91 6.34
CA SER A 52 4.11 -1.27 5.18
C SER A 52 5.13 -0.91 4.10
N ILE A 53 6.37 -0.58 4.47
CA ILE A 53 7.44 -0.34 3.51
C ILE A 53 7.86 -1.64 2.81
N ASP A 54 7.94 -2.75 3.54
CA ASP A 54 8.20 -4.06 2.94
C ASP A 54 7.10 -4.44 1.94
N ALA A 55 5.82 -4.28 2.34
CA ALA A 55 4.70 -4.50 1.45
C ALA A 55 4.72 -3.58 0.21
N LEU A 56 5.12 -2.32 0.37
CA LEU A 56 5.30 -1.38 -0.74
C LEU A 56 6.40 -1.86 -1.69
N VAL A 57 7.57 -2.22 -1.17
CA VAL A 57 8.70 -2.74 -1.97
C VAL A 57 8.30 -3.97 -2.77
N ASP A 58 7.61 -4.91 -2.13
CA ASP A 58 7.11 -6.12 -2.78
C ASP A 58 6.06 -5.80 -3.85
N THR A 59 5.17 -4.85 -3.58
CA THR A 59 4.17 -4.39 -4.56
C THR A 59 4.83 -3.78 -5.79
N ILE A 60 5.83 -2.91 -5.61
CA ILE A 60 6.56 -2.30 -6.75
C ILE A 60 7.26 -3.37 -7.60
N ARG A 61 7.88 -4.37 -6.97
CA ARG A 61 8.57 -5.44 -7.71
C ARG A 61 7.60 -6.38 -8.43
N HIS A 62 6.61 -6.89 -7.73
CA HIS A 62 5.81 -8.01 -8.24
C HIS A 62 4.57 -7.55 -9.00
N TYR A 63 3.88 -6.49 -8.51
CA TYR A 63 2.67 -5.99 -9.16
C TYR A 63 3.02 -5.05 -10.32
N TYR A 64 3.92 -4.10 -10.11
CA TYR A 64 4.31 -3.15 -11.16
C TYR A 64 5.48 -3.64 -12.05
N GLY A 65 6.16 -4.73 -11.68
CA GLY A 65 7.27 -5.28 -12.45
C GLY A 65 8.45 -4.32 -12.57
N ARG A 66 8.72 -3.51 -11.54
CA ARG A 66 9.79 -2.50 -11.55
C ARG A 66 10.89 -2.84 -10.54
N ASP A 67 12.13 -2.94 -11.03
CA ASP A 67 13.29 -3.12 -10.17
C ASP A 67 13.76 -1.81 -9.53
N LYS A 68 13.58 -0.69 -10.25
CA LYS A 68 14.09 0.63 -9.87
C LYS A 68 13.11 1.74 -10.24
N ILE A 69 12.84 2.63 -9.28
CA ILE A 69 11.91 3.77 -9.40
C ILE A 69 12.49 5.04 -8.76
N ASP A 70 11.99 6.20 -9.17
CA ASP A 70 12.24 7.46 -8.45
C ASP A 70 11.28 7.56 -7.25
N ILE A 71 11.82 7.91 -6.08
CA ILE A 71 11.05 7.95 -4.82
C ILE A 71 11.05 9.38 -4.28
N LEU A 72 9.87 9.96 -4.12
CA LEU A 72 9.64 11.13 -3.28
C LEU A 72 9.22 10.65 -1.88
N PHE A 73 10.01 10.99 -0.87
CA PHE A 73 9.79 10.51 0.49
C PHE A 73 9.72 11.67 1.49
N SER A 74 8.73 11.60 2.38
CA SER A 74 8.62 12.46 3.56
C SER A 74 8.10 11.64 4.74
N ALA A 75 8.51 12.00 5.96
CA ALA A 75 8.10 11.31 7.17
C ALA A 75 8.05 12.26 8.38
N ILE A 76 7.13 11.99 9.29
CA ILE A 76 7.00 12.73 10.56
C ILE A 76 8.05 12.23 11.56
N LYS A 77 8.53 13.13 12.42
CA LYS A 77 9.43 12.81 13.54
C LYS A 77 8.88 11.66 14.39
N GLY A 78 9.77 10.74 14.80
CA GLY A 78 9.42 9.59 15.64
C GLY A 78 9.12 8.30 14.88
N LYS A 79 9.07 8.33 13.53
CA LYS A 79 9.06 7.12 12.71
C LYS A 79 10.47 6.52 12.55
N PRO A 80 10.60 5.21 12.27
CA PRO A 80 11.88 4.54 12.05
C PRO A 80 12.49 4.90 10.68
N ILE A 81 12.71 6.19 10.41
CA ILE A 81 13.06 6.75 9.09
C ILE A 81 14.27 6.05 8.48
N HIS A 82 15.34 5.85 9.25
CA HIS A 82 16.55 5.23 8.75
C HIS A 82 16.31 3.81 8.21
N SER A 83 15.56 2.99 8.96
CA SER A 83 15.20 1.63 8.55
C SER A 83 14.32 1.63 7.30
N MET A 84 13.35 2.55 7.23
CA MET A 84 12.47 2.67 6.07
C MET A 84 13.24 3.06 4.80
N ILE A 85 14.12 4.07 4.89
CA ILE A 85 14.95 4.51 3.75
C ILE A 85 15.87 3.37 3.29
N ASN A 86 16.46 2.61 4.22
CA ASN A 86 17.32 1.48 3.86
C ASN A 86 16.56 0.41 3.06
N LYS A 87 15.32 0.09 3.42
CA LYS A 87 14.47 -0.84 2.65
C LYS A 87 14.10 -0.26 1.27
N LEU A 88 13.72 1.02 1.23
CA LEU A 88 13.37 1.69 -0.02
C LEU A 88 14.56 1.84 -0.98
N ASN A 89 15.80 1.92 -0.47
CA ASN A 89 17.02 1.97 -1.30
C ASN A 89 17.13 0.78 -2.25
N ASP A 90 16.59 -0.38 -1.87
CA ASP A 90 16.62 -1.58 -2.70
C ASP A 90 15.93 -1.36 -4.06
N ILE A 91 14.89 -0.53 -4.10
CA ILE A 91 14.13 -0.21 -5.32
C ILE A 91 14.30 1.24 -5.79
N ALA A 92 15.11 2.05 -5.12
CA ALA A 92 15.32 3.44 -5.52
C ALA A 92 16.38 3.58 -6.62
N SER A 93 16.05 4.30 -7.68
CA SER A 93 16.99 4.94 -8.62
C SER A 93 17.49 6.27 -8.06
N LYS A 94 16.57 7.05 -7.50
CA LYS A 94 16.81 8.39 -6.98
C LYS A 94 15.84 8.71 -5.85
N PHE A 95 16.34 9.39 -4.83
CA PHE A 95 15.52 9.93 -3.74
C PHE A 95 15.36 11.43 -3.86
N TYR A 96 14.12 11.87 -3.69
CA TYR A 96 13.74 13.25 -3.40
C TYR A 96 13.19 13.27 -1.98
N ILE A 97 13.73 14.14 -1.14
CA ILE A 97 13.30 14.28 0.27
C ILE A 97 12.55 15.59 0.40
N ALA A 98 11.37 15.55 1.04
CA ALA A 98 10.52 16.70 1.31
C ALA A 98 10.19 16.82 2.80
#